data_AF-A0A7C2IIC3-F1
#
_entry.id   AF-A0A7C2IIC3-F1
#
_cell.length_a   1.000
_cell.length_b   1.000
_cell.length_c   1.000
_cell.angle_alpha   90.00
_cell.angle_beta   90.00
_cell.angle_gamma   90.00
#
_symmetry.space_group_name_H-M   'P 1'
#
loop_
_entity.id
_entity.type
_entity.pdbx_description
1 polymer ?
#
loop_
_entity_poly.entity_id
_entity_poly.type
_entity_poly.pdbx_seq_one_letter_code
_entity_poly.pdbx_strand_id
1 'polypeptide(L)'
;MKKSVCFRLDEKTIGIISNLSKKLNITMTEVVERALEEYMKKFSKEKNELLKYAGILSSEEANEMLKAIEEGRVNKELEYKL
;
A
#
# COMPACT_ATOMS: atom_id res chain seq x y z
N MET A 1 16.29 -14.45 4.99
CA MET A 1 16.17 -15.33 6.18
C MET A 1 14.85 -15.03 6.89
N LYS A 2 14.08 -16.05 7.26
CA LYS A 2 12.86 -15.87 8.08
C LYS A 2 13.28 -15.51 9.52
N LYS A 3 12.59 -14.55 10.14
CA LYS A 3 12.76 -14.18 11.55
C LYS A 3 11.51 -14.59 12.32
N SER A 4 11.69 -15.17 13.50
CA SER A 4 10.58 -15.46 14.39
C SER A 4 10.03 -14.17 14.99
N VAL A 5 8.71 -14.02 14.98
CA VAL A 5 7.99 -12.89 15.57
C VAL A 5 6.84 -13.46 16.40
N CYS A 6 6.70 -12.97 17.63
CA CYS A 6 5.61 -13.35 18.52
C CYS A 6 4.50 -12.30 18.45
N PHE A 7 3.28 -12.73 18.15
CA PHE A 7 2.10 -11.88 18.15
C PHE A 7 1.18 -12.27 19.31
N ARG A 8 0.64 -11.27 20.00
CA ARG A 8 -0.49 -11.47 20.91
C ARG A 8 -1.76 -11.14 20.14
N LEU A 9 -2.65 -12.11 20.03
CA LEU A 9 -3.91 -12.01 19.30
C LEU A 9 -5.06 -12.32 20.26
N ASP A 10 -6.21 -11.72 20.02
CA ASP A 10 -7.43 -12.07 20.75
C ASP A 10 -7.91 -13.48 20.39
N GLU A 11 -8.73 -14.06 21.26
CA GLU A 11 -9.22 -15.43 21.13
C GLU A 11 -10.04 -15.66 19.85
N LYS A 12 -10.82 -14.67 19.42
CA LYS A 12 -11.64 -14.75 18.20
C LYS A 12 -10.73 -14.85 16.97
N THR A 13 -9.69 -14.05 16.91
CA THR A 13 -8.68 -14.06 15.85
C THR A 13 -7.95 -15.39 15.80
N ILE A 14 -7.53 -15.93 16.96
CA ILE A 14 -6.91 -17.26 17.06
C ILE A 14 -7.88 -18.34 16.55
N GLY A 15 -9.16 -18.26 16.94
CA GLY A 15 -10.20 -19.17 16.47
C GLY A 15 -10.36 -19.18 14.95
N ILE A 16 -10.34 -18.00 14.31
CA ILE A 16 -10.39 -17.88 12.86
C ILE A 16 -9.17 -18.53 12.20
N ILE A 17 -7.96 -18.20 12.67
CA ILE A 17 -6.71 -18.76 12.12
C ILE A 17 -6.68 -20.28 12.25
N SER A 18 -7.11 -20.82 13.39
CA SER A 18 -7.18 -22.27 13.63
C SER A 18 -8.15 -22.96 12.68
N ASN A 19 -9.34 -22.37 12.47
CA ASN A 19 -10.34 -22.92 11.56
C ASN A 19 -9.84 -22.92 10.11
N LEU A 20 -9.18 -21.84 9.67
CA LEU A 20 -8.56 -21.75 8.34
C LEU A 20 -7.43 -22.75 8.16
N SER A 21 -6.56 -22.90 9.17
CA SER A 21 -5.47 -23.88 9.18
C SER A 21 -5.99 -25.30 8.95
N LYS A 22 -7.09 -25.68 9.64
CA LYS A 22 -7.74 -26.97 9.44
C LYS A 22 -8.38 -27.12 8.06
N LYS A 23 -9.12 -26.11 7.59
CA LYS A 23 -9.81 -26.15 6.29
C LYS A 23 -8.86 -26.23 5.10
N LEU A 24 -7.72 -25.54 5.20
CA LEU A 24 -6.73 -25.44 4.12
C LEU A 24 -5.60 -26.48 4.25
N ASN A 25 -5.58 -27.26 5.33
CA ASN A 25 -4.53 -28.23 5.65
C ASN A 25 -3.11 -27.60 5.62
N ILE A 26 -2.97 -26.42 6.20
CA ILE A 26 -1.70 -25.68 6.33
C ILE A 26 -1.50 -25.22 7.77
N THR A 27 -0.28 -24.82 8.13
CA THR A 27 0.02 -24.35 9.50
C THR A 27 -0.64 -23.01 9.81
N MET A 28 -0.92 -22.73 11.08
CA MET A 28 -1.42 -21.41 11.51
C MET A 28 -0.45 -20.28 11.14
N THR A 29 0.85 -20.52 11.22
CA THR A 29 1.89 -19.59 10.76
C THR A 29 1.73 -19.27 9.28
N GLU A 30 1.53 -20.29 8.45
CA GLU A 30 1.37 -20.11 7.01
C GLU A 30 0.06 -19.40 6.65
N VAL A 31 -1.02 -19.62 7.40
CA VAL A 31 -2.26 -18.83 7.27
C VAL A 31 -1.96 -17.34 7.49
N VAL A 32 -1.19 -17.00 8.53
CA VAL A 32 -0.83 -15.61 8.85
C VAL A 32 0.10 -15.03 7.78
N GLU A 33 1.11 -15.77 7.33
CA GLU A 33 2.01 -15.34 6.25
C GLU A 33 1.23 -15.00 4.97
N ARG A 34 0.35 -15.90 4.52
CA ARG A 34 -0.49 -15.67 3.32
C ARG A 34 -1.45 -14.51 3.50
N ALA A 35 -2.05 -14.35 4.69
CA ALA A 35 -2.95 -13.23 4.96
C ALA A 35 -2.20 -11.87 4.90
N LEU A 36 -0.98 -11.81 5.43
CA LEU A 36 -0.13 -10.64 5.34
C LEU A 36 0.30 -10.35 3.89
N GLU A 37 0.66 -11.38 3.12
CA GLU A 37 0.97 -11.22 1.70
C GLU A 37 -0.22 -10.65 0.91
N GLU A 38 -1.43 -11.19 1.11
CA GLU A 38 -2.63 -10.71 0.43
C GLU A 38 -3.00 -9.29 0.86
N TYR A 39 -2.85 -8.95 2.15
CA TYR A 39 -3.00 -7.58 2.64
C TYR A 39 -2.01 -6.64 1.95
N MET A 40 -0.72 -7.02 1.90
CA MET A 40 0.30 -6.23 1.23
C MET A 40 0.01 -6.08 -0.26
N LYS A 41 -0.47 -7.10 -0.97
CA LYS A 41 -0.83 -6.98 -2.40
C LYS A 41 -1.94 -5.95 -2.62
N LYS A 42 -2.95 -5.93 -1.74
CA LYS A 42 -4.03 -4.93 -1.78
C LYS A 42 -3.50 -3.53 -1.50
N PHE A 43 -2.69 -3.35 -0.47
CA PHE A 43 -2.16 -2.04 -0.05
C PHE A 43 -1.00 -1.52 -0.91
N SER A 44 -0.21 -2.40 -1.52
CA SER A 44 0.90 -1.99 -2.41
C SER A 44 0.38 -1.40 -3.72
N LYS A 45 -0.79 -1.85 -4.18
CA LYS A 45 -1.50 -1.21 -5.30
C LYS A 45 -1.96 0.20 -4.97
N GLU A 46 -2.34 0.47 -3.73
CA GLU A 46 -2.77 1.80 -3.29
C GLU A 46 -1.60 2.76 -3.00
N LYS A 47 -0.48 2.25 -2.49
CA LYS A 47 0.65 3.11 -2.08
C LYS A 47 1.48 3.70 -3.22
N ASN A 48 1.45 3.13 -4.42
CA ASN A 48 2.20 3.68 -5.54
C ASN A 48 1.31 4.57 -6.40
N GLU A 49 0.80 5.64 -5.79
CA GLU A 49 0.03 6.66 -6.49
C GLU A 49 0.79 7.28 -7.66
N LEU A 50 2.11 7.19 -7.70
CA LEU A 50 2.90 7.67 -8.84
C LEU A 50 2.85 6.68 -10.01
N LEU A 51 2.90 5.38 -9.75
CA LEU A 51 2.76 4.36 -10.80
C LEU A 51 1.37 4.36 -11.43
N LYS A 52 0.33 4.87 -10.75
CA LYS A 52 -1.00 5.02 -11.37
C LYS A 52 -1.00 6.01 -12.54
N TYR A 53 0.02 6.87 -12.65
CA TYR A 53 0.19 7.82 -13.76
C TYR A 53 1.27 7.39 -14.77
N ALA A 54 2.02 6.32 -14.48
CA ALA A 54 3.10 5.85 -15.35
C ALA A 54 2.51 5.30 -16.66
N GLY A 55 2.85 5.95 -17.79
CA GLY A 55 2.39 5.55 -19.12
C GLY A 55 0.95 5.98 -19.47
N ILE A 56 0.31 6.83 -18.65
CA ILE A 56 -1.00 7.42 -18.97
C ILE A 56 -0.85 8.59 -19.95
N LEU A 57 0.15 9.43 -19.72
CA LEU A 57 0.40 10.61 -20.54
C LEU A 57 1.50 10.31 -21.55
N SER A 58 1.30 10.77 -22.78
CA SER A 58 2.39 10.92 -23.74
C SER A 58 3.44 11.90 -23.20
N SER A 59 4.66 11.83 -23.73
CA SER A 59 5.74 12.74 -23.33
C SER A 59 5.36 14.21 -23.50
N GLU A 60 4.51 14.51 -24.49
CA GLU A 60 4.04 15.86 -24.80
C GLU A 60 3.05 16.35 -23.73
N GLU A 61 2.04 15.55 -23.40
CA GLU A 61 1.07 15.86 -22.33
C GLU A 61 1.74 15.96 -20.95
N ALA A 62 2.76 15.14 -20.69
CA ALA A 62 3.55 15.21 -19.45
C ALA A 62 4.36 16.52 -19.37
N ASN A 63 4.95 16.97 -20.47
CA ASN A 63 5.67 18.24 -20.55
C ASN A 63 4.74 19.45 -20.42
N GLU A 64 3.53 19.38 -20.99
CA GLU A 64 2.51 20.43 -20.82
C GLU A 64 2.05 20.54 -19.37
N MET A 65 1.80 19.41 -18.71
CA MET A 65 1.47 19.38 -17.28
C MET A 65 2.60 19.96 -16.42
N LEU A 66 3.86 19.59 -16.71
CA LEU A 66 5.03 20.12 -16.01
C LEU A 66 5.14 21.64 -16.19
N LYS A 67 4.97 22.12 -17.42
CA LYS A 67 5.00 23.54 -17.76
C LYS A 67 3.89 24.31 -17.04
N ALA A 68 2.68 23.78 -16.98
CA ALA A 68 1.57 24.38 -16.22
C ALA A 68 1.85 24.45 -14.71
N ILE A 69 2.52 23.45 -14.12
CA ILE A 69 2.94 23.46 -12.71
C ILE A 69 4.02 24.51 -12.46
N GLU A 70 5.00 24.63 -13.36
CA GLU A 70 6.08 25.62 -13.27
C GLU A 70 5.55 27.05 -13.42
N GLU A 71 4.66 27.29 -14.38
CA GLU A 71 4.02 28.58 -14.62
C GLU A 71 3.04 28.96 -13.49
N GLY A 72 2.30 27.98 -12.94
CA GLY A 72 1.40 28.19 -11.80
C GLY A 72 2.11 28.49 -10.48
N ARG A 73 3.44 28.29 -10.40
CA ARG A 73 4.25 28.54 -9.20
C ARG A 73 4.48 30.03 -8.92
N VAL A 74 4.16 30.91 -9.87
CA VAL A 74 4.31 32.37 -9.74
C VAL A 74 3.24 32.99 -8.81
N ASN A 75 2.19 32.25 -8.40
CA ASN A 75 1.06 32.81 -7.64
C ASN A 75 0.77 32.09 -6.32
N LYS A 76 1.81 31.72 -5.57
CA LYS A 76 1.68 31.26 -4.17
C LYS A 76 2.60 32.08 -3.26
N GLU A 77 2.35 33.39 -3.18
CA GLU A 77 2.66 34.14 -1.96
C GLU A 77 1.77 33.57 -0.85
N LEU A 78 2.29 32.54 -0.16
CA LEU A 78 1.76 32.10 1.12
C LEU A 78 2.04 33.23 2.12
N GLU A 79 1.11 34.16 2.28
CA GLU A 79 1.06 35.05 3.45
C GLU A 79 0.97 34.18 4.71
N TYR A 80 2.11 33.89 5.33
CA TYR A 80 2.14 33.48 6.73
C TYR A 80 1.96 34.74 7.58
N LYS A 81 0.76 34.96 8.12
CA LYS A 81 0.59 35.84 9.29
C LYS A 81 1.00 35.05 10.54
N LEU A 82 2.10 35.50 11.16
CA LEU A 82 2.54 35.13 12.50
C LEU A 82 1.60 35.70 13.57
#